data_AF-A0A819YZJ4-F1
#
_entry.id   AF-A0A819YZJ4-F1
#
_cell.length_a   1.000
_cell.length_b   1.000
_cell.length_c   1.000
_cell.angle_alpha   90.00
_cell.angle_beta   90.00
_cell.angle_gamma   90.00
#
_symmetry.space_group_name_H-M   'P 1'
#
loop_
_entity.id
_entity.type
_entity.pdbx_description
1 polymer ?
#
loop_
_entity_poly.entity_id
_entity_poly.type
_entity_poly.pdbx_seq_one_letter_code
_entity_poly.pdbx_strand_id
1 'polypeptide(L)'
;MTNPGNRNFNKYFGLTVAQNHFMTTTADICDTRFLYKPALPQSILKPDGSPSSFVILSPYGTGKSMLRCAYSMTLNNQCFIVSLFNAHLSGYIERFVKTNAKINESQNGLEKWEKKDLAQTLLSVLVTQFLKQLDTNKINIMGMTTDEKMDLIFIACYYYNGDSTEELEKMVNFLLGKKNGMFGSKLYKATTTNTQIQESNRYEDKPLLTQFQNDIQNFKVFDLNQNRKLHLLLGIVEGEHYQASAKKRQMHDNVLPDLVKFATFMKKYVNKKVVFIIDGIDENKYSFGDNEVNTHQLNIFYKSSVSQELLSMIMANTFDLAMFYIGVDGVQLSDVIIRKDKFPVYHNSWNIKSLINYADYVLQQLNSISISPRCQYLPDFKTLVNYSNKEIAKIIDKIPTPRDLHFFMQDLIREMNNDANNVKQPFIANLDNVKKAFDESKTKSLQKQS
;
A
#
# COMPACT_ATOMS: atom_id res chain seq x y z
N MET A 1 -2.19 29.80 28.80
CA MET A 1 -1.19 29.57 27.73
C MET A 1 -1.21 28.09 27.38
N THR A 2 -1.64 27.76 26.17
CA THR A 2 -1.78 26.40 25.65
C THR A 2 -0.41 25.75 25.51
N ASN A 3 -0.12 24.73 26.32
CA ASN A 3 1.05 23.86 26.15
C ASN A 3 1.00 23.23 24.74
N PRO A 4 1.94 23.53 23.83
CA PRO A 4 1.98 22.86 22.53
C PRO A 4 2.60 21.48 22.75
N GLY A 5 1.78 20.52 23.17
CA GLY A 5 2.16 19.11 23.16
C GLY A 5 2.41 18.66 21.71
N ASN A 6 3.56 18.04 21.46
CA ASN A 6 3.86 17.42 20.17
C ASN A 6 2.86 16.28 19.92
N ARG A 7 1.80 16.56 19.15
CA ARG A 7 0.65 15.66 18.93
C ARG A 7 1.05 14.30 18.34
N ASN A 8 2.24 14.20 17.74
CA ASN A 8 2.69 13.00 17.04
C ASN A 8 3.96 12.34 17.62
N PHE A 9 4.56 12.85 18.71
CA PHE A 9 5.75 12.23 19.32
C PHE A 9 5.48 10.78 19.76
N ASN A 10 4.38 10.58 20.50
CA ASN A 10 3.96 9.25 20.96
C ASN A 10 3.56 8.33 19.79
N LYS A 11 3.10 8.90 18.67
CA LYS A 11 2.72 8.17 17.45
C LYS A 11 3.93 7.61 16.69
N TYR A 12 5.05 8.34 16.67
CA TYR A 12 6.23 7.95 15.89
C TYR A 12 7.30 7.23 16.69
N PHE A 13 7.42 7.54 17.98
CA PHE A 13 8.48 6.99 18.82
C PHE A 13 7.97 6.06 19.91
N GLY A 14 6.66 6.02 20.19
CA GLY A 14 6.07 5.15 21.23
C GLY A 14 6.53 5.46 22.66
N LEU A 15 7.14 6.63 22.89
CA LEU A 15 7.79 7.03 24.14
C LEU A 15 6.91 7.96 24.99
N THR A 16 5.72 7.49 25.39
CA THR A 16 4.73 8.28 26.18
C THR A 16 5.31 8.85 27.48
N VAL A 17 6.28 8.17 28.09
CA VAL A 17 6.88 8.53 29.38
C VAL A 17 8.05 9.53 29.22
N ALA A 18 8.69 9.59 28.05
CA ALA A 18 9.82 10.49 27.79
C ALA A 18 9.39 11.91 27.33
N GLN A 19 8.08 12.14 27.18
CA GLN A 19 7.51 13.36 26.61
C GLN A 19 7.94 14.64 27.36
N ASN A 20 8.18 14.53 28.67
CA ASN A 20 8.63 15.64 29.53
C ASN A 20 10.11 16.02 29.32
N HIS A 21 10.92 15.12 28.75
CA HIS A 21 12.34 15.34 28.49
C HIS A 21 12.61 15.86 27.06
N PHE A 22 11.61 15.87 26.18
CA PHE A 22 11.73 16.25 24.76
C PHE A 22 10.61 17.22 24.33
N MET A 23 10.25 18.18 25.19
CA MET A 23 9.28 19.22 24.84
C MET A 23 9.84 20.17 23.79
N THR A 24 9.23 20.19 22.59
CA THR A 24 9.54 21.14 21.52
C THR A 24 8.64 22.38 21.60
N THR A 25 9.10 23.52 21.07
CA THR A 25 8.38 24.80 21.10
C THR A 25 7.14 24.84 20.19
N THR A 26 7.05 23.99 19.15
CA THR A 26 5.90 23.89 18.24
C THR A 26 5.63 22.44 17.80
N ALA A 27 4.37 22.14 17.46
CA ALA A 27 3.85 20.79 17.19
C ALA A 27 4.21 20.19 15.81
N ASP A 28 4.77 20.99 14.89
CA ASP A 28 4.92 20.61 13.47
C ASP A 28 6.34 20.20 13.04
N ILE A 29 7.27 19.93 13.96
CA ILE A 29 8.70 19.70 13.64
C ILE A 29 9.06 18.22 13.37
N CYS A 30 8.13 17.28 13.52
CA CYS A 30 8.38 15.86 13.19
C CYS A 30 7.95 15.52 11.77
N ASP A 31 8.68 16.01 10.76
CA ASP A 31 8.56 15.51 9.40
C ASP A 31 9.47 14.29 9.25
N THR A 32 8.87 13.09 9.29
CA THR A 32 9.54 11.77 9.28
C THR A 32 10.29 11.43 7.98
N ARG A 33 10.45 12.40 7.08
CA ARG A 33 11.12 12.29 5.78
C ARG A 33 12.57 11.85 5.82
N PHE A 34 13.20 11.81 7.00
CA PHE A 34 14.62 11.55 7.12
C PHE A 34 14.97 10.22 7.81
N LEU A 35 14.05 9.45 8.41
CA LEU A 35 14.43 8.46 9.43
C LEU A 35 15.29 7.23 8.99
N TYR A 36 15.52 7.02 7.69
CA TYR A 36 16.42 6.02 7.12
C TYR A 36 16.63 6.33 5.62
N LYS A 37 17.87 6.34 5.12
CA LYS A 37 18.14 6.06 3.70
C LYS A 37 18.50 4.57 3.63
N PRO A 38 17.53 3.65 3.48
CA PRO A 38 17.91 2.33 3.06
C PRO A 38 18.73 2.47 1.79
N ALA A 39 19.87 1.80 1.74
CA ALA A 39 20.40 1.46 0.44
C ALA A 39 19.38 0.50 -0.19
N LEU A 40 18.50 1.05 -1.02
CA LEU A 40 17.78 0.22 -1.98
C LEU A 40 18.87 -0.58 -2.72
N PRO A 41 18.73 -1.91 -2.87
CA PRO A 41 19.60 -2.65 -3.78
C PRO A 41 19.77 -1.83 -5.05
N GLN A 42 21.01 -1.54 -5.45
CA GLN A 42 21.30 -0.54 -6.50
C GLN A 42 20.58 -0.86 -7.83
N SER A 43 20.13 -2.09 -7.99
CA SER A 43 19.38 -2.67 -9.10
C SER A 43 17.84 -2.48 -9.05
N ILE A 44 17.28 -1.87 -7.99
CA ILE A 44 15.82 -1.59 -7.88
C ILE A 44 15.39 -0.41 -8.76
N LEU A 45 16.31 0.49 -9.09
CA LEU A 45 16.13 1.48 -10.14
C LEU A 45 16.93 1.01 -11.35
N LYS A 46 16.39 1.22 -12.55
CA LYS A 46 17.17 1.01 -13.77
C LYS A 46 18.30 2.05 -13.83
N PRO A 47 19.37 1.81 -14.60
CA PRO A 47 20.49 2.76 -14.73
C PRO A 47 20.08 4.16 -15.18
N ASP A 48 18.96 4.29 -15.88
CA ASP A 48 18.36 5.55 -16.35
C ASP A 48 17.45 6.23 -15.29
N GLY A 49 17.40 5.70 -14.06
CA GLY A 49 16.56 6.21 -12.97
C GLY A 49 15.07 5.88 -13.11
N SER A 50 14.67 5.08 -14.10
CA SER A 50 13.29 4.64 -14.25
C SER A 50 12.93 3.51 -13.28
N PRO A 51 11.65 3.37 -12.91
CA PRO A 51 11.17 2.27 -12.09
C PRO A 51 11.48 0.90 -12.72
N SER A 52 11.76 -0.06 -11.85
CA SER A 52 11.87 -1.47 -12.20
C SER A 52 10.86 -2.29 -11.41
N SER A 53 10.63 -3.52 -11.86
CA SER A 53 9.76 -4.46 -11.16
C SER A 53 10.58 -5.48 -10.39
N PHE A 54 10.22 -5.75 -9.14
CA PHE A 54 11.01 -6.58 -8.23
C PHE A 54 10.18 -7.10 -7.07
N VAL A 55 10.75 -8.07 -6.34
CA VAL A 55 10.28 -8.50 -5.02
C VAL A 55 11.36 -8.23 -4.00
N ILE A 56 10.97 -7.66 -2.86
CA ILE A 56 11.76 -7.72 -1.63
C ILE A 56 11.07 -8.71 -0.70
N LEU A 57 11.81 -9.75 -0.30
CA LEU A 57 11.44 -10.66 0.77
C LEU A 57 12.20 -10.27 2.03
N SER A 58 11.45 -10.00 3.09
CA SER A 58 11.99 -9.43 4.33
C SER A 58 11.33 -10.11 5.51
N PRO A 59 12.08 -10.71 6.45
CA PRO A 59 11.51 -11.21 7.69
C PRO A 59 10.77 -10.10 8.46
N TYR A 60 9.89 -10.49 9.37
CA TYR A 60 9.15 -9.53 10.19
C TYR A 60 10.10 -8.58 10.94
N GLY A 61 9.72 -7.31 11.06
CA GLY A 61 10.51 -6.31 11.80
C GLY A 61 11.77 -5.79 11.11
N THR A 62 12.12 -6.26 9.92
CA THR A 62 13.36 -5.86 9.20
C THR A 62 13.28 -4.53 8.45
N GLY A 63 12.26 -3.69 8.69
CA GLY A 63 12.15 -2.36 8.07
C GLY A 63 11.64 -2.37 6.62
N LYS A 64 10.92 -3.41 6.21
CA LYS A 64 10.28 -3.55 4.88
C LYS A 64 9.46 -2.33 4.45
N SER A 65 8.61 -1.80 5.33
CA SER A 65 7.80 -0.61 5.02
C SER A 65 8.64 0.66 4.87
N MET A 66 9.82 0.74 5.52
CA MET A 66 10.77 1.83 5.30
C MET A 66 11.43 1.73 3.92
N LEU A 67 11.79 0.51 3.48
CA LEU A 67 12.29 0.28 2.11
C LEU A 67 11.26 0.72 1.06
N ARG A 68 9.99 0.42 1.28
CA ARG A 68 8.89 0.89 0.43
C ARG A 68 8.80 2.41 0.41
N CYS A 69 8.84 3.07 1.57
CA CYS A 69 8.80 4.53 1.64
C CYS A 69 9.95 5.15 0.84
N ALA A 70 11.17 4.66 1.02
CA ALA A 70 12.34 5.14 0.29
C ALA A 70 12.19 4.92 -1.22
N TYR A 71 11.76 3.74 -1.65
CA TYR A 71 11.49 3.47 -3.06
C TYR A 71 10.46 4.46 -3.63
N SER A 72 9.35 4.66 -2.94
CA SER A 72 8.29 5.60 -3.34
C SER A 72 8.82 7.03 -3.50
N MET A 73 9.76 7.45 -2.64
CA MET A 73 10.39 8.78 -2.71
C MET A 73 11.39 8.91 -3.87
N THR A 74 11.99 7.80 -4.32
CA THR A 74 12.90 7.80 -5.48
C THR A 74 12.16 7.83 -6.82
N LEU A 75 10.88 7.47 -6.85
CA LEU A 75 10.08 7.48 -8.08
C LEU A 75 9.90 8.91 -8.59
N ASN A 76 10.19 9.09 -9.88
CA ASN A 76 10.08 10.39 -10.52
C ASN A 76 8.61 10.84 -10.70
N ASN A 77 8.42 12.14 -10.98
CA ASN A 77 7.09 12.71 -11.21
C ASN A 77 6.38 12.17 -12.47
N GLN A 78 7.09 11.45 -13.35
CA GLN A 78 6.55 10.77 -14.53
C GLN A 78 5.86 9.43 -14.17
N CYS A 79 5.91 9.01 -12.91
CA CYS A 79 5.19 7.84 -12.43
C CYS A 79 3.80 8.23 -11.88
N PHE A 80 2.84 7.33 -12.06
CA PHE A 80 1.61 7.27 -11.29
C PHE A 80 1.72 6.11 -10.31
N ILE A 81 1.89 6.43 -9.03
CA ILE A 81 2.12 5.45 -7.98
C ILE A 81 0.76 4.93 -7.50
N VAL A 82 0.55 3.62 -7.64
CA VAL A 82 -0.63 2.92 -7.15
C VAL A 82 -0.21 2.09 -5.95
N SER A 83 -0.68 2.45 -4.76
CA SER A 83 -0.29 1.74 -3.53
C SER A 83 -1.39 0.78 -3.07
N LEU A 84 -1.06 -0.51 -2.98
CA LEU A 84 -1.89 -1.55 -2.38
C LEU A 84 -1.34 -1.88 -0.99
N PHE A 85 -2.12 -1.51 0.03
CA PHE A 85 -1.81 -1.74 1.44
C PHE A 85 -2.78 -2.73 2.08
N ASN A 86 -2.49 -3.15 3.31
CA ASN A 86 -3.33 -4.07 4.08
C ASN A 86 -4.83 -3.74 4.06
N ALA A 87 -5.22 -2.47 4.23
CA ALA A 87 -6.64 -2.09 4.23
C ALA A 87 -7.36 -2.44 2.91
N HIS A 88 -6.66 -2.29 1.78
CA HIS A 88 -7.19 -2.66 0.46
C HIS A 88 -7.27 -4.19 0.36
N LEU A 89 -6.16 -4.88 0.64
CA LEU A 89 -6.07 -6.33 0.54
C LEU A 89 -7.07 -7.03 1.48
N SER A 90 -7.16 -6.61 2.73
CA SER A 90 -8.11 -7.12 3.72
C SER A 90 -9.55 -6.89 3.28
N GLY A 91 -9.91 -5.69 2.79
CA GLY A 91 -11.26 -5.43 2.30
C GLY A 91 -11.66 -6.31 1.12
N TYR A 92 -10.72 -6.59 0.20
CA TYR A 92 -10.97 -7.45 -0.95
C TYR A 92 -11.02 -8.95 -0.57
N ILE A 93 -10.14 -9.39 0.33
CA ILE A 93 -10.14 -10.75 0.88
C ILE A 93 -11.41 -11.00 1.70
N GLU A 94 -11.83 -10.06 2.55
CA GLU A 94 -13.05 -10.14 3.34
C GLU A 94 -14.31 -10.32 2.47
N ARG A 95 -14.42 -9.55 1.39
CA ARG A 95 -15.57 -9.64 0.46
C ARG A 95 -15.64 -11.01 -0.20
N PHE A 96 -14.48 -11.61 -0.50
CA PHE A 96 -14.35 -12.94 -1.09
C PHE A 96 -14.68 -14.08 -0.11
N VAL A 97 -14.21 -13.95 1.13
CA VAL A 97 -14.46 -14.93 2.20
C VAL A 97 -15.94 -14.90 2.64
N LYS A 98 -16.55 -13.71 2.73
CA LYS A 98 -17.95 -13.54 3.14
C LYS A 98 -18.97 -14.02 2.09
N THR A 99 -18.70 -13.88 0.78
CA THR A 99 -19.63 -14.35 -0.27
C THR A 99 -19.70 -15.88 -0.38
N ASN A 100 -18.66 -16.60 0.07
CA ASN A 100 -18.64 -18.06 0.09
C ASN A 100 -19.14 -18.66 1.41
N ALA A 101 -19.39 -17.86 2.44
CA ALA A 101 -19.83 -18.32 3.76
C ALA A 101 -21.37 -18.49 3.84
N LYS A 102 -21.92 -19.34 2.98
CA LYS A 102 -22.97 -20.26 3.43
C LYS A 102 -22.27 -21.59 3.62
N ILE A 103 -22.30 -22.10 4.85
CA ILE A 103 -21.63 -23.30 5.39
C ILE A 103 -20.50 -22.90 6.35
N ASN A 104 -20.71 -23.32 7.59
CA ASN A 104 -19.78 -23.30 8.71
C ASN A 104 -18.40 -23.79 8.27
N GLU A 105 -17.34 -23.06 8.62
CA GLU A 105 -16.08 -23.55 9.20
C GLU A 105 -15.01 -22.47 9.08
N SER A 106 -14.20 -22.39 10.13
CA SER A 106 -13.09 -21.45 10.37
C SER A 106 -11.88 -21.64 9.44
N GLN A 107 -12.09 -22.07 8.19
CA GLN A 107 -11.03 -22.39 7.22
C GLN A 107 -11.21 -21.75 5.82
N ASN A 108 -12.05 -20.72 5.66
CA ASN A 108 -12.19 -20.04 4.37
C ASN A 108 -11.03 -19.07 4.10
N GLY A 109 -9.90 -19.60 3.62
CA GLY A 109 -8.75 -18.84 3.12
C GLY A 109 -8.84 -18.51 1.60
N LEU A 110 -7.78 -17.93 1.05
CA LEU A 110 -7.54 -17.67 -0.39
C LEU A 110 -7.48 -18.96 -1.25
N GLU A 111 -8.02 -20.10 -0.84
CA GLU A 111 -7.94 -21.37 -1.60
C GLU A 111 -8.57 -21.27 -3.00
N LYS A 112 -9.60 -20.44 -3.13
CA LYS A 112 -10.29 -20.16 -4.39
C LYS A 112 -9.75 -18.90 -5.10
N TRP A 113 -8.64 -18.33 -4.61
CA TRP A 113 -7.99 -17.16 -5.21
C TRP A 113 -7.29 -17.56 -6.50
N GLU A 114 -7.75 -16.97 -7.60
CA GLU A 114 -7.22 -17.17 -8.93
C GLU A 114 -6.27 -16.03 -9.31
N LYS A 115 -5.43 -16.29 -10.31
CA LYS A 115 -4.49 -15.28 -10.86
C LYS A 115 -5.19 -13.98 -11.28
N LYS A 116 -6.40 -14.09 -11.84
CA LYS A 116 -7.20 -12.95 -12.30
C LYS A 116 -7.69 -12.07 -11.14
N ASP A 117 -7.81 -12.62 -9.94
CA ASP A 117 -8.34 -11.90 -8.77
C ASP A 117 -7.36 -10.81 -8.31
N LEU A 118 -6.04 -11.07 -8.43
CA LEU A 118 -5.03 -10.04 -8.22
C LEU A 118 -5.07 -8.97 -9.31
N ALA A 119 -5.17 -9.34 -10.58
CA ALA A 119 -5.26 -8.37 -11.68
C ALA A 119 -6.49 -7.46 -11.52
N GLN A 120 -7.61 -8.02 -11.09
CA GLN A 120 -8.84 -7.28 -10.78
C GLN A 120 -8.62 -6.33 -9.59
N THR A 121 -7.92 -6.77 -8.55
CA THR A 121 -7.56 -5.94 -7.40
C THR A 121 -6.66 -4.77 -7.82
N LEU A 122 -5.63 -5.03 -8.62
CA LEU A 122 -4.74 -4.00 -9.16
C LEU A 122 -5.51 -2.97 -9.99
N LEU A 123 -6.38 -3.42 -10.90
CA LEU A 123 -7.18 -2.54 -11.74
C LEU A 123 -8.16 -1.71 -10.91
N SER A 124 -8.84 -2.31 -9.94
CA SER A 124 -9.77 -1.59 -9.07
C SER A 124 -9.07 -0.48 -8.26
N VAL A 125 -7.90 -0.78 -7.70
CA VAL A 125 -7.13 0.19 -6.92
C VAL A 125 -6.56 1.29 -7.81
N LEU A 126 -6.06 0.94 -9.02
CA LEU A 126 -5.60 1.90 -10.02
C LEU A 126 -6.72 2.88 -10.41
N VAL A 127 -7.89 2.37 -10.83
CA VAL A 127 -9.05 3.20 -11.21
C VAL A 127 -9.47 4.10 -10.06
N THR A 128 -9.55 3.56 -8.85
CA THR A 128 -9.99 4.30 -7.67
C THR A 128 -9.02 5.41 -7.29
N GLN A 129 -7.72 5.13 -7.26
CA GLN A 129 -6.71 6.15 -6.94
C GLN A 129 -6.59 7.19 -8.07
N PHE A 130 -6.71 6.79 -9.33
CA PHE A 130 -6.73 7.70 -10.47
C PHE A 130 -7.90 8.68 -10.38
N LEU A 131 -9.13 8.18 -10.17
CA LEU A 131 -10.32 9.01 -10.07
C LEU A 131 -10.27 10.00 -8.90
N LYS A 132 -9.77 9.57 -7.74
CA LYS A 132 -9.56 10.46 -6.58
C LYS A 132 -8.54 11.56 -6.82
N GLN A 133 -7.58 11.34 -7.72
CA GLN A 133 -6.54 12.31 -8.09
C GLN A 133 -6.81 12.98 -9.45
N LEU A 134 -8.02 12.85 -9.98
CA LEU A 134 -8.36 13.26 -11.33
C LEU A 134 -8.23 14.78 -11.52
N ASP A 135 -7.20 15.15 -12.27
CA ASP A 135 -6.95 16.51 -12.74
C ASP A 135 -7.07 16.53 -14.27
N THR A 136 -8.22 16.98 -14.76
CA THR A 136 -8.57 16.98 -16.19
C THR A 136 -7.62 17.84 -17.03
N ASN A 137 -6.96 18.83 -16.44
CA ASN A 137 -5.99 19.68 -17.14
C ASN A 137 -4.70 18.94 -17.51
N LYS A 138 -4.43 17.80 -16.85
CA LYS A 138 -3.24 16.96 -17.08
C LYS A 138 -3.51 15.80 -18.03
N ILE A 139 -4.72 15.70 -18.59
CA ILE A 139 -5.11 14.63 -19.50
C ILE A 139 -5.30 15.20 -20.89
N ASN A 140 -4.44 14.77 -21.82
CA ASN A 140 -4.61 15.10 -23.23
C ASN A 140 -5.51 14.05 -23.88
N ILE A 141 -6.76 14.39 -24.17
CA ILE A 141 -7.70 13.49 -24.86
C ILE A 141 -7.78 13.76 -26.37
N MET A 142 -6.95 14.65 -26.90
CA MET A 142 -6.90 14.93 -28.34
C MET A 142 -6.47 13.66 -29.10
N GLY A 143 -7.22 13.31 -30.14
CA GLY A 143 -6.96 12.12 -30.94
C GLY A 143 -7.48 10.81 -30.35
N MET A 144 -8.16 10.85 -29.19
CA MET A 144 -8.81 9.67 -28.61
C MET A 144 -10.14 9.39 -29.32
N THR A 145 -10.32 8.15 -29.80
CA THR A 145 -11.56 7.74 -30.48
C THR A 145 -12.72 7.62 -29.50
N THR A 146 -13.96 7.64 -30.01
CA THR A 146 -15.16 7.36 -29.20
C THR A 146 -15.06 5.99 -28.54
N ASP A 147 -14.57 4.99 -29.27
CA ASP A 147 -14.40 3.63 -28.76
C ASP A 147 -13.39 3.57 -27.61
N GLU A 148 -12.24 4.25 -27.73
CA GLU A 148 -11.25 4.34 -26.64
C GLU A 148 -11.84 5.01 -25.40
N LYS A 149 -12.66 6.07 -25.56
CA LYS A 149 -13.34 6.75 -24.45
C LYS A 149 -14.33 5.83 -23.78
N MET A 150 -15.18 5.16 -24.56
CA MET A 150 -16.19 4.25 -24.05
C MET A 150 -15.53 3.07 -23.32
N ASP A 151 -14.45 2.51 -23.87
CA ASP A 151 -13.66 1.47 -23.23
C ASP A 151 -13.21 1.86 -21.82
N LEU A 152 -12.70 3.08 -21.65
CA LEU A 152 -12.28 3.60 -20.35
C LEU A 152 -13.45 3.85 -19.41
N ILE A 153 -14.60 4.29 -19.94
CA ILE A 153 -15.82 4.48 -19.15
C ILE A 153 -16.34 3.14 -18.63
N PHE A 154 -16.38 2.10 -19.46
CA PHE A 154 -16.72 0.75 -19.01
C PHE A 154 -15.78 0.31 -17.89
N ILE A 155 -14.47 0.39 -18.11
CA ILE A 155 -13.47 0.01 -17.09
C ILE A 155 -13.68 0.83 -15.80
N ALA A 156 -13.87 2.15 -15.90
CA ALA A 156 -14.07 2.98 -14.72
C ALA A 156 -15.36 2.62 -13.96
N CYS A 157 -16.47 2.42 -14.66
CA CYS A 157 -17.76 2.07 -14.04
C CYS A 157 -17.73 0.71 -13.33
N TYR A 158 -17.06 -0.29 -13.92
CA TYR A 158 -16.96 -1.62 -13.33
C TYR A 158 -15.93 -1.70 -12.20
N TYR A 159 -14.78 -1.02 -12.33
CA TYR A 159 -13.66 -1.21 -11.42
C TYR A 159 -13.49 -0.15 -10.33
N TYR A 160 -14.22 0.97 -10.41
CA TYR A 160 -14.17 1.99 -9.37
C TYR A 160 -14.79 1.49 -8.07
N ASN A 161 -14.06 1.60 -6.95
CA ASN A 161 -14.51 1.14 -5.62
C ASN A 161 -14.73 2.28 -4.62
N GLY A 162 -15.08 3.48 -5.09
CA GLY A 162 -15.53 4.57 -4.22
C GLY A 162 -17.01 4.48 -3.84
N ASP A 163 -17.39 5.09 -2.72
CA ASP A 163 -18.77 5.13 -2.22
C ASP A 163 -19.65 6.12 -2.99
N SER A 164 -19.04 7.21 -3.48
CA SER A 164 -19.69 8.23 -4.31
C SER A 164 -19.52 7.92 -5.80
N THR A 165 -20.39 8.46 -6.66
CA THR A 165 -20.25 8.45 -8.12
C THR A 165 -19.64 9.73 -8.67
N GLU A 166 -19.38 10.74 -7.84
CA GLU A 166 -18.97 12.08 -8.27
C GLU A 166 -17.68 12.08 -9.10
N GLU A 167 -16.64 11.37 -8.66
CA GLU A 167 -15.37 11.31 -9.41
C GLU A 167 -15.53 10.58 -10.75
N LEU A 168 -16.37 9.53 -10.77
CA LEU A 168 -16.70 8.78 -11.97
C LEU A 168 -17.47 9.66 -12.96
N GLU A 169 -18.49 10.39 -12.50
CA GLU A 169 -19.26 11.35 -13.29
C GLU A 169 -18.35 12.43 -13.88
N LYS A 170 -17.41 12.96 -13.08
CA LYS A 170 -16.42 13.96 -13.53
C LYS A 170 -15.57 13.42 -14.68
N MET A 171 -15.07 12.18 -14.55
CA MET A 171 -14.29 11.53 -15.62
C MET A 171 -15.11 11.31 -16.89
N VAL A 172 -16.30 10.73 -16.76
CA VAL A 172 -17.20 10.45 -17.90
C VAL A 172 -17.51 11.72 -18.68
N ASN A 173 -17.98 12.75 -17.98
CA ASN A 173 -18.38 14.01 -18.62
C ASN A 173 -17.19 14.71 -19.30
N PHE A 174 -15.99 14.62 -18.70
CA PHE A 174 -14.77 15.11 -19.32
C PHE A 174 -14.41 14.36 -20.62
N LEU A 175 -14.37 13.02 -20.58
CA LEU A 175 -14.03 12.20 -21.76
C LEU A 175 -14.98 12.45 -22.93
N LEU A 176 -16.27 12.57 -22.64
CA LEU A 176 -17.34 12.79 -23.63
C LEU A 176 -17.55 14.26 -23.97
N GLY A 177 -16.77 15.19 -23.38
CA GLY A 177 -16.88 16.62 -23.66
C GLY A 177 -18.22 17.25 -23.27
N LYS A 178 -18.95 16.67 -22.31
CA LYS A 178 -20.22 17.20 -21.81
C LYS A 178 -19.95 18.48 -21.01
N LYS A 179 -20.71 19.54 -21.28
CA LYS A 179 -20.57 20.85 -20.61
C LYS A 179 -21.93 21.38 -20.20
N ASN A 180 -22.01 22.00 -19.02
CA ASN A 180 -23.19 22.76 -18.63
C ASN A 180 -23.29 24.04 -19.50
N GLY A 181 -24.41 24.22 -20.20
CA GLY A 181 -24.70 25.44 -20.97
C GLY A 181 -25.95 25.32 -21.83
N MET A 182 -26.44 26.47 -22.33
CA MET A 182 -27.67 26.59 -23.15
C MET A 182 -27.60 25.82 -24.49
N PHE A 183 -26.39 25.55 -24.98
CA PHE A 183 -26.08 24.76 -26.18
C PHE A 183 -25.21 23.52 -25.86
N GLY A 184 -24.99 23.22 -24.57
CA GLY A 184 -24.20 22.07 -24.13
C GLY A 184 -25.05 20.81 -24.00
N SER A 185 -24.47 19.64 -24.27
CA SER A 185 -25.10 18.37 -23.98
C SER A 185 -25.24 18.16 -22.47
N LYS A 186 -26.40 17.65 -22.01
CA LYS A 186 -26.67 17.42 -20.58
C LYS A 186 -25.57 16.54 -19.97
N LEU A 187 -25.11 16.92 -18.78
CA LEU A 187 -24.17 16.12 -18.01
C LEU A 187 -24.81 14.80 -17.58
N TYR A 188 -24.03 13.72 -17.62
CA TYR A 188 -24.40 12.46 -17.00
C TYR A 188 -24.22 12.55 -15.49
N LYS A 189 -25.27 12.18 -14.75
CA LYS A 189 -25.28 12.11 -13.28
C LYS A 189 -26.04 10.86 -12.86
N ALA A 190 -25.51 10.08 -11.92
CA ALA A 190 -26.12 8.82 -11.51
C ALA A 190 -27.54 9.02 -10.95
N THR A 191 -27.77 10.12 -10.22
CA THR A 191 -29.10 10.46 -9.67
C THR A 191 -30.13 10.73 -10.76
N THR A 192 -29.78 11.53 -11.76
CA THR A 192 -30.66 11.85 -12.90
C THR A 192 -30.93 10.61 -13.75
N THR A 193 -29.91 9.80 -13.99
CA THR A 193 -30.04 8.56 -14.77
C THR A 193 -30.93 7.54 -14.06
N ASN A 194 -30.81 7.37 -12.73
CA ASN A 194 -31.71 6.52 -11.96
C ASN A 194 -33.18 6.94 -12.11
N THR A 195 -33.47 8.22 -11.96
CA THR A 195 -34.83 8.76 -12.10
C THR A 195 -35.36 8.54 -13.52
N GLN A 196 -34.55 8.82 -14.54
CA GLN A 196 -34.93 8.60 -15.93
C GLN A 196 -35.23 7.12 -16.24
N ILE A 197 -34.42 6.19 -15.73
CA ILE A 197 -34.66 4.75 -15.92
C ILE A 197 -35.96 4.32 -15.23
N GLN A 198 -36.21 4.80 -14.01
CA GLN A 198 -37.44 4.50 -13.27
C GLN A 198 -38.69 5.04 -13.97
N GLU A 199 -38.61 6.25 -14.55
CA GLU A 199 -39.71 6.90 -15.26
C GLU A 199 -39.97 6.31 -16.64
N SER A 200 -38.91 5.91 -17.36
CA SER A 200 -39.01 5.47 -18.76
C SER A 200 -39.25 3.98 -18.94
N ASN A 201 -38.89 3.14 -17.96
CA ASN A 201 -39.21 1.71 -17.85
C ASN A 201 -39.13 0.94 -19.20
N ARG A 202 -38.15 1.29 -20.05
CA ARG A 202 -38.14 0.80 -21.45
C ARG A 202 -37.79 -0.68 -21.49
N TYR A 203 -38.44 -1.39 -22.41
CA TYR A 203 -38.30 -2.84 -22.56
C TYR A 203 -36.87 -3.27 -22.96
N GLU A 204 -36.09 -2.38 -23.60
CA GLU A 204 -34.72 -2.65 -24.07
C GLU A 204 -33.63 -2.42 -23.01
N ASP A 205 -33.91 -1.64 -21.97
CA ASP A 205 -32.93 -1.22 -20.95
C ASP A 205 -32.79 -2.29 -19.86
N LYS A 206 -33.89 -3.02 -19.55
CA LYS A 206 -33.91 -4.10 -18.55
C LYS A 206 -32.98 -5.27 -18.89
N PRO A 207 -32.91 -5.78 -20.13
CA PRO A 207 -31.94 -6.80 -20.51
C PRO A 207 -30.49 -6.35 -20.34
N LEU A 208 -30.17 -5.11 -20.71
CA LEU A 208 -28.80 -4.58 -20.65
C LEU A 208 -28.37 -4.31 -19.20
N LEU A 209 -29.26 -3.75 -18.38
CA LEU A 209 -29.01 -3.57 -16.95
C LEU A 209 -28.84 -4.92 -16.24
N THR A 210 -29.69 -5.90 -16.55
CA THR A 210 -29.55 -7.28 -16.04
C THR A 210 -28.20 -7.88 -16.45
N GLN A 211 -27.77 -7.68 -17.69
CA GLN A 211 -26.44 -8.12 -18.14
C GLN A 211 -25.32 -7.46 -17.33
N PHE A 212 -25.37 -6.13 -17.11
CA PHE A 212 -24.37 -5.43 -16.31
C PHE A 212 -24.33 -5.92 -14.86
N GLN A 213 -25.50 -6.16 -14.27
CA GLN A 213 -25.62 -6.71 -12.91
C GLN A 213 -25.06 -8.13 -12.82
N ASN A 214 -25.35 -8.98 -13.80
CA ASN A 214 -24.80 -10.33 -13.88
C ASN A 214 -23.27 -10.30 -14.05
N ASP A 215 -22.74 -9.38 -14.88
CA ASP A 215 -21.29 -9.18 -15.01
C ASP A 215 -20.65 -8.75 -13.68
N ILE A 216 -21.29 -7.84 -12.92
CA ILE A 216 -20.82 -7.46 -11.57
C ILE A 216 -20.87 -8.62 -10.58
N GLN A 217 -21.86 -9.50 -10.65
CA GLN A 217 -21.91 -10.70 -9.80
C GLN A 217 -20.73 -11.64 -10.04
N ASN A 218 -20.20 -11.68 -11.27
CA ASN A 218 -19.00 -12.47 -11.59
C ASN A 218 -17.69 -11.82 -11.14
N PHE A 219 -17.72 -10.54 -10.80
CA PHE A 219 -16.57 -9.82 -10.27
C PHE A 219 -16.44 -10.02 -8.75
N LYS A 220 -15.45 -10.83 -8.34
CA LYS A 220 -15.21 -11.24 -6.95
C LYS A 220 -14.82 -10.11 -5.97
N VAL A 221 -14.49 -8.92 -6.46
CA VAL A 221 -13.80 -7.84 -5.72
C VAL A 221 -14.74 -6.65 -5.41
N PHE A 222 -15.90 -6.55 -6.05
CA PHE A 222 -16.83 -5.41 -5.90
C PHE A 222 -17.91 -5.65 -4.85
N ASP A 223 -18.35 -4.55 -4.23
CA ASP A 223 -19.56 -4.54 -3.42
C ASP A 223 -20.78 -4.62 -4.35
N LEU A 224 -21.61 -5.64 -4.18
CA LEU A 224 -22.80 -5.89 -5.00
C LEU A 224 -23.86 -4.78 -4.87
N ASN A 225 -23.75 -3.89 -3.87
CA ASN A 225 -24.66 -2.75 -3.68
C ASN A 225 -24.36 -1.55 -4.60
N GLN A 226 -23.41 -1.65 -5.52
CA GLN A 226 -22.98 -0.56 -6.42
C GLN A 226 -23.91 -0.29 -7.61
N ASN A 227 -25.23 -0.42 -7.42
CA ASN A 227 -26.23 -0.21 -8.48
C ASN A 227 -26.09 1.16 -9.16
N ARG A 228 -25.76 2.22 -8.44
CA ARG A 228 -25.70 3.59 -9.00
C ARG A 228 -24.69 3.75 -10.15
N LYS A 229 -23.56 3.04 -10.11
CA LYS A 229 -22.54 3.08 -11.18
C LYS A 229 -23.02 2.37 -12.44
N LEU A 230 -23.72 1.26 -12.27
CA LEU A 230 -24.32 0.53 -13.39
C LEU A 230 -25.45 1.30 -14.06
N HIS A 231 -26.27 1.99 -13.27
CA HIS A 231 -27.31 2.85 -13.83
C HIS A 231 -26.68 4.03 -14.58
N LEU A 232 -25.65 4.67 -14.01
CA LEU A 232 -24.88 5.69 -14.73
C LEU A 232 -24.32 5.15 -16.05
N LEU A 233 -23.72 3.96 -16.05
CA LEU A 233 -23.23 3.31 -17.26
C LEU A 233 -24.34 3.07 -18.29
N LEU A 234 -25.52 2.61 -17.85
CA LEU A 234 -26.66 2.39 -18.72
C LEU A 234 -27.09 3.69 -19.42
N GLY A 235 -27.25 4.79 -18.67
CA GLY A 235 -27.61 6.08 -19.27
C GLY A 235 -26.56 6.64 -20.22
N ILE A 236 -25.26 6.37 -19.97
CA ILE A 236 -24.19 6.74 -20.90
C ILE A 236 -24.29 5.92 -22.19
N VAL A 237 -24.39 4.60 -22.07
CA VAL A 237 -24.48 3.69 -23.21
C VAL A 237 -25.70 4.01 -24.08
N GLU A 238 -26.82 4.39 -23.46
CA GLU A 238 -28.00 4.83 -24.19
C GLU A 238 -27.80 6.17 -24.90
N GLY A 239 -27.35 7.19 -24.16
CA GLY A 239 -27.23 8.54 -24.69
C GLY A 239 -26.11 8.70 -25.73
N GLU A 240 -25.12 7.80 -25.75
CA GLU A 240 -24.07 7.73 -26.76
C GLU A 240 -24.34 6.67 -27.85
N HIS A 241 -25.54 6.05 -27.87
CA HIS A 241 -25.96 5.03 -28.84
C HIS A 241 -25.01 3.82 -28.95
N TYR A 242 -24.50 3.35 -27.82
CA TYR A 242 -23.48 2.30 -27.73
C TYR A 242 -24.03 0.91 -27.32
N GLN A 243 -25.35 0.73 -27.32
CA GLN A 243 -26.03 -0.45 -26.77
C GLN A 243 -25.58 -1.76 -27.43
N ALA A 244 -25.41 -1.79 -28.76
CA ALA A 244 -25.02 -2.99 -29.50
C ALA A 244 -23.60 -3.47 -29.13
N SER A 245 -22.67 -2.53 -28.95
CA SER A 245 -21.30 -2.82 -28.50
C SER A 245 -21.27 -3.24 -27.04
N ALA A 246 -22.08 -2.60 -26.18
CA ALA A 246 -22.21 -2.97 -24.78
C ALA A 246 -22.69 -4.41 -24.59
N LYS A 247 -23.69 -4.85 -25.36
CA LYS A 247 -24.23 -6.22 -25.32
C LYS A 247 -23.19 -7.30 -25.65
N LYS A 248 -22.18 -6.97 -26.47
CA LYS A 248 -21.12 -7.90 -26.89
C LYS A 248 -19.92 -7.94 -25.93
N ARG A 249 -19.86 -7.05 -24.95
CA ARG A 249 -18.78 -7.03 -23.94
C ARG A 249 -19.11 -7.94 -22.77
N GLN A 250 -18.15 -8.78 -22.41
CA GLN A 250 -18.14 -9.56 -21.17
C GLN A 250 -16.99 -9.03 -20.31
N MET A 251 -17.29 -8.19 -19.33
CA MET A 251 -16.23 -7.46 -18.61
C MET A 251 -15.40 -8.38 -17.70
N HIS A 252 -16.00 -9.44 -17.15
CA HIS A 252 -15.36 -10.32 -16.18
C HIS A 252 -14.24 -11.19 -16.78
N ASP A 253 -14.32 -11.51 -18.07
CA ASP A 253 -13.27 -12.27 -18.78
C ASP A 253 -12.13 -11.35 -19.30
N ASN A 254 -12.32 -10.04 -19.23
CA ASN A 254 -11.42 -9.04 -19.82
C ASN A 254 -10.53 -8.32 -18.80
N VAL A 255 -10.45 -8.78 -17.54
CA VAL A 255 -9.66 -8.13 -16.47
C VAL A 255 -8.23 -7.79 -16.87
N LEU A 256 -7.51 -8.76 -17.45
CA LEU A 256 -6.12 -8.61 -17.86
C LEU A 256 -5.99 -7.62 -19.06
N PRO A 257 -6.75 -7.79 -20.16
CA PRO A 257 -6.84 -6.78 -21.22
C PRO A 257 -7.20 -5.38 -20.72
N ASP A 258 -8.16 -5.25 -19.81
CA ASP A 258 -8.62 -3.97 -19.26
C ASP A 258 -7.53 -3.29 -18.42
N LEU A 259 -6.77 -4.07 -17.64
CA LEU A 259 -5.60 -3.57 -16.92
C LEU A 259 -4.55 -3.00 -17.88
N VAL A 260 -4.27 -3.69 -18.99
CA VAL A 260 -3.36 -3.22 -20.04
C VAL A 260 -3.89 -1.95 -20.70
N LYS A 261 -5.18 -1.92 -21.06
CA LYS A 261 -5.82 -0.75 -21.67
C LYS A 261 -5.72 0.47 -20.77
N PHE A 262 -6.07 0.33 -19.49
CA PHE A 262 -6.05 1.45 -18.56
C PHE A 262 -4.62 1.94 -18.27
N ALA A 263 -3.65 1.03 -18.10
CA ALA A 263 -2.24 1.41 -17.95
C ALA A 263 -1.68 2.09 -19.21
N THR A 264 -2.08 1.62 -20.40
CA THR A 264 -1.71 2.25 -21.68
C THR A 264 -2.32 3.64 -21.81
N PHE A 265 -3.57 3.82 -21.37
CA PHE A 265 -4.20 5.14 -21.31
C PHE A 265 -3.40 6.11 -20.41
N MET A 266 -2.99 5.66 -19.22
CA MET A 266 -2.16 6.47 -18.32
C MET A 266 -0.85 6.91 -19.00
N LYS A 267 -0.19 5.99 -19.70
CA LYS A 267 1.05 6.30 -20.42
C LYS A 267 0.82 7.25 -21.61
N LYS A 268 -0.19 7.00 -22.42
CA LYS A 268 -0.44 7.74 -23.69
C LYS A 268 -1.06 9.12 -23.46
N TYR A 269 -2.04 9.23 -22.57
CA TYR A 269 -2.90 10.40 -22.46
C TYR A 269 -2.69 11.19 -21.17
N VAL A 270 -2.15 10.56 -20.11
CA VAL A 270 -1.75 11.24 -18.86
C VAL A 270 -0.23 11.47 -18.81
N ASN A 271 0.52 10.87 -19.75
CA ASN A 271 1.98 10.88 -19.78
C ASN A 271 2.61 10.38 -18.46
N LYS A 272 2.01 9.34 -17.87
CA LYS A 272 2.49 8.72 -16.65
C LYS A 272 2.61 7.21 -16.76
N LYS A 273 3.74 6.65 -16.37
CA LYS A 273 3.91 5.20 -16.23
C LYS A 273 3.27 4.73 -14.92
N VAL A 274 2.44 3.70 -14.97
CA VAL A 274 1.85 3.10 -13.77
C VAL A 274 2.90 2.26 -13.04
N VAL A 275 3.05 2.50 -11.74
CA VAL A 275 3.90 1.71 -10.85
C VAL A 275 3.05 1.23 -9.69
N PHE A 276 2.84 -0.08 -9.60
CA PHE A 276 2.16 -0.71 -8.49
C PHE A 276 3.13 -0.99 -7.36
N ILE A 277 2.76 -0.61 -6.14
CA ILE A 277 3.50 -0.89 -4.92
C ILE A 277 2.60 -1.73 -4.01
N ILE A 278 3.00 -2.96 -3.69
CA ILE A 278 2.24 -3.86 -2.81
C ILE A 278 3.00 -4.04 -1.49
N ASP A 279 2.34 -3.78 -0.36
CA ASP A 279 2.90 -3.91 1.00
C ASP A 279 1.79 -4.21 2.03
N GLY A 280 2.17 -4.67 3.22
CA GLY A 280 1.27 -4.85 4.37
C GLY A 280 0.47 -6.16 4.38
N ILE A 281 0.83 -7.15 3.57
CA ILE A 281 0.21 -8.50 3.64
C ILE A 281 0.44 -9.15 5.01
N ASP A 282 1.57 -8.84 5.65
CA ASP A 282 1.92 -9.30 7.00
C ASP A 282 1.06 -8.71 8.13
N GLU A 283 0.16 -7.79 7.81
CA GLU A 283 -0.82 -7.24 8.74
C GLU A 283 -2.24 -7.82 8.48
N ASN A 284 -2.37 -8.75 7.53
CA ASN A 284 -3.65 -9.33 7.15
C ASN A 284 -3.99 -10.55 8.01
N LYS A 285 -5.12 -10.50 8.72
CA LYS A 285 -5.58 -11.54 9.65
C LYS A 285 -5.85 -12.92 9.02
N TYR A 286 -6.02 -13.00 7.69
CA TYR A 286 -6.26 -14.25 6.98
C TYR A 286 -4.96 -14.98 6.60
N SER A 287 -3.87 -14.23 6.43
CA SER A 287 -2.54 -14.77 6.15
C SER A 287 -1.70 -14.92 7.43
N PHE A 288 -2.03 -14.15 8.47
CA PHE A 288 -1.39 -14.12 9.78
C PHE A 288 -2.50 -14.12 10.84
N GLY A 289 -2.92 -15.32 11.27
CA GLY A 289 -3.90 -15.47 12.35
C GLY A 289 -3.26 -15.24 13.71
N ASP A 290 -4.07 -15.20 14.79
CA ASP A 290 -3.65 -14.85 16.16
C ASP A 290 -2.61 -15.80 16.81
N ASN A 291 -2.08 -16.81 16.11
CA ASN A 291 -1.07 -17.73 16.64
C ASN A 291 -0.11 -18.35 15.60
N GLU A 292 -0.41 -18.37 14.29
CA GLU A 292 0.49 -18.94 13.26
C GLU A 292 0.34 -18.28 11.88
N VAL A 293 1.45 -18.25 11.13
CA VAL A 293 1.48 -17.80 9.73
C VAL A 293 0.87 -18.85 8.82
N ASN A 294 -0.15 -18.48 8.03
CA ASN A 294 -0.74 -19.38 7.05
C ASN A 294 0.11 -19.40 5.75
N THR A 295 1.20 -20.14 5.79
CA THR A 295 2.17 -20.27 4.68
C THR A 295 1.53 -20.75 3.38
N HIS A 296 0.47 -21.58 3.44
CA HIS A 296 -0.24 -22.02 2.25
C HIS A 296 -0.94 -20.86 1.54
N GLN A 297 -1.69 -20.04 2.28
CA GLN A 297 -2.42 -18.89 1.73
C GLN A 297 -1.47 -17.81 1.21
N LEU A 298 -0.36 -17.57 1.91
CA LEU A 298 0.70 -16.69 1.43
C LEU A 298 1.30 -17.16 0.12
N ASN A 299 1.56 -18.46 -0.02
CA ASN A 299 2.06 -19.04 -1.26
C ASN A 299 1.06 -18.87 -2.42
N ILE A 300 -0.24 -19.05 -2.20
CA ILE A 300 -1.26 -18.80 -3.23
C ILE A 300 -1.22 -17.34 -3.68
N PHE A 301 -1.24 -16.40 -2.73
CA PHE A 301 -1.22 -14.98 -3.03
C PHE A 301 0.05 -14.59 -3.77
N TYR A 302 1.22 -14.97 -3.26
CA TYR A 302 2.51 -14.66 -3.89
C TYR A 302 2.64 -15.27 -5.27
N LYS A 303 2.22 -16.53 -5.49
CA LYS A 303 2.21 -17.14 -6.82
C LYS A 303 1.31 -16.40 -7.80
N SER A 304 0.16 -15.88 -7.36
CA SER A 304 -0.72 -15.07 -8.21
C SER A 304 -0.02 -13.79 -8.72
N SER A 305 0.82 -13.18 -7.88
CA SER A 305 1.56 -11.94 -8.17
C SER A 305 2.69 -12.07 -9.19
N VAL A 306 3.17 -13.31 -9.39
CA VAL A 306 4.22 -13.64 -10.36
C VAL A 306 3.71 -14.60 -11.43
N SER A 307 2.40 -14.59 -11.69
CA SER A 307 1.80 -15.36 -12.77
C SER A 307 2.38 -14.96 -14.14
N GLN A 308 2.50 -15.92 -15.07
CA GLN A 308 3.07 -15.66 -16.40
C GLN A 308 2.32 -14.55 -17.14
N GLU A 309 1.01 -14.49 -16.95
CA GLU A 309 0.13 -13.49 -17.54
C GLU A 309 0.50 -12.08 -17.06
N LEU A 310 0.64 -11.85 -15.75
CA LEU A 310 1.09 -10.56 -15.21
C LEU A 310 2.55 -10.26 -15.57
N LEU A 311 3.45 -11.26 -15.48
CA LEU A 311 4.84 -11.08 -15.85
C LEU A 311 4.99 -10.68 -17.31
N SER A 312 4.20 -11.23 -18.23
CA SER A 312 4.24 -10.86 -19.65
C SER A 312 3.95 -9.37 -19.87
N MET A 313 3.03 -8.78 -19.10
CA MET A 313 2.69 -7.36 -19.16
C MET A 313 3.80 -6.48 -18.60
N ILE A 314 4.43 -6.92 -17.52
CA ILE A 314 5.60 -6.26 -16.93
C ILE A 314 6.75 -6.27 -17.95
N MET A 315 7.00 -7.41 -18.59
CA MET A 315 8.03 -7.55 -19.63
C MET A 315 7.72 -6.70 -20.86
N ALA A 316 6.44 -6.51 -21.19
CA ALA A 316 5.98 -5.59 -22.24
C ALA A 316 6.06 -4.10 -21.84
N ASN A 317 6.55 -3.79 -20.63
CA ASN A 317 6.71 -2.43 -20.11
C ASN A 317 5.38 -1.65 -20.03
N THR A 318 4.28 -2.37 -19.80
CA THR A 318 2.93 -1.79 -19.63
C THR A 318 2.81 -1.05 -18.30
N PHE A 319 3.32 -1.65 -17.23
CA PHE A 319 3.41 -1.09 -15.88
C PHE A 319 4.58 -1.75 -15.13
N ASP A 320 4.98 -1.19 -13.99
CA ASP A 320 5.91 -1.86 -13.08
C ASP A 320 5.22 -2.35 -11.82
N LEU A 321 5.81 -3.37 -11.19
CA LEU A 321 5.32 -3.98 -9.97
C LEU A 321 6.45 -4.12 -8.94
N ALA A 322 6.33 -3.39 -7.84
CA ALA A 322 7.24 -3.40 -6.70
C ALA A 322 6.55 -4.06 -5.51
N MET A 323 7.06 -5.22 -5.07
CA MET A 323 6.41 -6.03 -4.04
C MET A 323 7.28 -6.12 -2.80
N PHE A 324 6.72 -5.71 -1.67
CA PHE A 324 7.37 -5.74 -0.38
C PHE A 324 6.70 -6.81 0.47
N TYR A 325 7.23 -8.03 0.39
CA TYR A 325 6.65 -9.24 0.95
C TYR A 325 7.43 -9.74 2.16
N ILE A 326 6.75 -10.51 3.01
CA ILE A 326 7.40 -11.10 4.17
C ILE A 326 8.17 -12.35 3.74
N GLY A 327 9.39 -12.49 4.25
CA GLY A 327 10.15 -13.73 4.14
C GLY A 327 9.72 -14.66 5.26
N VAL A 328 9.08 -15.78 4.91
CA VAL A 328 8.64 -16.82 5.85
C VAL A 328 9.16 -18.17 5.35
N ASP A 329 9.64 -19.00 6.27
CA ASP A 329 10.10 -20.35 5.93
C ASP A 329 8.97 -21.17 5.28
N GLY A 330 9.30 -21.90 4.21
CA GLY A 330 8.32 -22.65 3.42
C GLY A 330 7.57 -21.83 2.35
N VAL A 331 7.83 -20.52 2.24
CA VAL A 331 7.38 -19.72 1.09
C VAL A 331 8.36 -19.85 -0.08
N GLN A 332 7.92 -20.43 -1.19
CA GLN A 332 8.73 -20.65 -2.39
C GLN A 332 8.38 -19.65 -3.50
N LEU A 333 8.80 -18.40 -3.33
CA LEU A 333 8.64 -17.37 -4.36
C LEU A 333 9.73 -17.43 -5.43
N SER A 334 10.96 -17.76 -5.01
CA SER A 334 12.13 -17.86 -5.89
C SER A 334 12.00 -18.96 -6.93
N ASP A 335 11.18 -19.98 -6.69
CA ASP A 335 11.06 -21.13 -7.60
C ASP A 335 10.00 -20.91 -8.69
N VAL A 336 9.17 -19.87 -8.52
CA VAL A 336 8.03 -19.57 -9.41
C VAL A 336 8.38 -18.50 -10.45
N ILE A 337 9.39 -17.65 -10.17
CA ILE A 337 9.80 -16.57 -11.07
C ILE A 337 10.75 -17.10 -12.15
N ILE A 338 10.22 -17.27 -13.37
CA ILE A 338 10.92 -17.84 -14.53
C ILE A 338 12.05 -16.92 -15.06
N ARG A 339 11.98 -15.60 -14.81
CA ARG A 339 12.93 -14.60 -15.32
C ARG A 339 13.52 -13.73 -14.21
N LYS A 340 14.31 -14.34 -13.33
CA LYS A 340 14.99 -13.67 -12.20
C LYS A 340 15.91 -12.52 -12.65
N ASP A 341 16.39 -12.56 -13.90
CA ASP A 341 17.19 -11.52 -14.55
C ASP A 341 16.39 -10.23 -14.82
N LYS A 342 15.07 -10.34 -15.05
CA LYS A 342 14.19 -9.21 -15.37
C LYS A 342 13.21 -8.84 -14.25
N PHE A 343 13.03 -9.75 -13.29
CA PHE A 343 12.19 -9.57 -12.13
C PHE A 343 12.92 -10.10 -10.88
N PRO A 344 13.90 -9.33 -10.39
CA PRO A 344 14.79 -9.77 -9.31
C PRO A 344 14.05 -9.93 -7.99
N VAL A 345 14.50 -10.90 -7.20
CA VAL A 345 14.09 -11.12 -5.81
C VAL A 345 15.25 -10.74 -4.91
N TYR A 346 15.02 -9.80 -4.01
CA TYR A 346 15.99 -9.37 -3.02
C TYR A 346 15.59 -9.88 -1.65
N HIS A 347 16.59 -10.27 -0.87
CA HIS A 347 16.43 -10.60 0.54
C HIS A 347 17.01 -9.48 1.37
N ASN A 348 16.25 -9.00 2.35
CA ASN A 348 16.74 -8.00 3.29
C ASN A 348 17.20 -8.70 4.58
N SER A 349 18.45 -8.46 4.97
CA SER A 349 19.03 -8.98 6.20
C SER A 349 19.81 -7.88 6.91
N TRP A 350 19.76 -7.88 8.24
CA TRP A 350 20.48 -6.92 9.07
C TRP A 350 21.65 -7.61 9.76
N ASN A 351 22.82 -6.97 9.72
CA ASN A 351 23.93 -7.32 10.59
C ASN A 351 24.06 -6.28 11.70
N ILE A 352 24.81 -6.61 12.75
CA ILE A 352 24.96 -5.75 13.92
C ILE A 352 25.52 -4.36 13.58
N LYS A 353 26.44 -4.26 12.62
CA LYS A 353 27.01 -2.98 12.18
C LYS A 353 25.92 -2.09 11.56
N SER A 354 25.07 -2.65 10.70
CA SER A 354 23.94 -1.92 10.10
C SER A 354 22.91 -1.50 11.15
N LEU A 355 22.65 -2.34 12.16
CA LEU A 355 21.74 -2.01 13.26
C LEU A 355 22.27 -0.88 14.13
N ILE A 356 23.56 -0.90 14.49
CA ILE A 356 24.21 0.17 15.25
C ILE A 356 24.16 1.49 14.47
N ASN A 357 24.49 1.46 13.17
CA ASN A 357 24.40 2.66 12.33
C ASN A 357 22.98 3.23 12.28
N TYR A 358 21.96 2.35 12.26
CA TYR A 358 20.56 2.77 12.33
C TYR A 358 20.22 3.39 13.70
N ALA A 359 20.69 2.82 14.80
CA ALA A 359 20.52 3.41 16.13
C ALA A 359 21.18 4.80 16.23
N ASP A 360 22.42 4.94 15.77
CA ASP A 360 23.17 6.20 15.75
C ASP A 360 22.42 7.26 14.96
N TYR A 361 21.88 6.88 13.80
CA TYR A 361 21.09 7.75 12.97
C TYR A 361 19.81 8.24 13.70
N VAL A 362 19.07 7.34 14.35
CA VAL A 362 17.87 7.70 15.13
C VAL A 362 18.24 8.66 16.27
N LEU A 363 19.33 8.38 17.00
CA LEU A 363 19.82 9.23 18.08
C LEU A 363 20.25 10.62 17.59
N GLN A 364 20.92 10.71 16.44
CA GLN A 364 21.26 11.98 15.80
C GLN A 364 20.02 12.79 15.42
N GLN A 365 18.99 12.15 14.87
CA GLN A 365 17.73 12.83 14.55
C GLN A 365 17.05 13.34 15.82
N LEU A 366 17.01 12.55 16.89
CA LEU A 366 16.47 12.98 18.19
C LEU A 366 17.22 14.19 18.75
N ASN A 367 18.56 14.15 18.72
CA ASN A 367 19.41 15.28 19.15
C ASN A 367 19.19 16.54 18.31
N SER A 368 18.95 16.40 17.00
CA SER A 368 18.71 17.56 16.11
C SER A 368 17.38 18.25 16.40
N ILE A 369 16.41 17.53 16.97
CA ILE A 369 15.07 18.04 17.32
C ILE A 369 15.06 18.61 18.75
N SER A 370 15.99 18.19 19.62
CA SER A 370 16.10 18.68 20.99
C SER A 370 16.87 20.01 21.09
N ILE A 371 16.27 21.09 20.60
CA ILE A 371 16.82 22.47 20.66
C ILE A 371 16.65 23.10 22.07
N SER A 372 16.09 22.37 23.05
CA SER A 372 15.87 22.88 24.40
C SER A 372 17.10 22.68 25.29
N PRO A 373 17.56 23.70 26.04
CA PRO A 373 18.65 23.56 27.02
C PRO A 373 18.32 22.63 28.20
N ARG A 374 17.09 22.11 28.28
CA ARG A 374 16.67 21.11 29.27
C ARG A 374 16.78 19.66 28.77
N CYS A 375 17.03 19.45 27.47
CA CYS A 375 17.23 18.13 26.92
C CYS A 375 18.67 17.67 27.12
N GLN A 376 18.86 16.44 27.58
CA GLN A 376 20.19 15.86 27.71
C GLN A 376 20.67 15.37 26.34
N TYR A 377 21.95 15.62 26.03
CA TYR A 377 22.58 15.09 24.82
C TYR A 377 22.64 13.56 24.89
N LEU A 378 22.14 12.89 23.84
CA LEU A 378 22.28 11.45 23.68
C LEU A 378 23.57 11.16 22.90
N PRO A 379 24.54 10.43 23.45
CA PRO A 379 25.73 10.06 22.69
C PRO A 379 25.38 9.03 21.60
N ASP A 380 26.36 8.65 20.78
CA ASP A 380 26.20 7.53 19.85
C ASP A 380 25.77 6.25 20.60
N PHE A 381 25.16 5.31 19.88
CA PHE A 381 24.55 4.12 20.45
C PHE A 381 25.56 3.26 21.20
N LYS A 382 26.78 3.10 20.68
CA LYS A 382 27.83 2.33 21.35
C LYS A 382 28.22 2.93 22.69
N THR A 383 28.32 4.25 22.76
CA THR A 383 28.62 4.98 23.98
C THR A 383 27.43 4.94 24.93
N LEU A 384 26.21 5.14 24.42
CA LEU A 384 24.96 5.10 25.18
C LEU A 384 24.80 3.78 25.94
N VAL A 385 25.04 2.64 25.26
CA VAL A 385 24.90 1.32 25.89
C VAL A 385 26.15 0.84 26.60
N ASN A 386 27.28 1.56 26.52
CA ASN A 386 28.60 1.08 26.95
C ASN A 386 29.01 -0.25 26.28
N TYR A 387 28.97 -0.27 24.94
CA TYR A 387 29.28 -1.45 24.11
C TYR A 387 30.72 -1.96 24.26
N SER A 388 31.63 -1.18 24.85
CA SER A 388 32.97 -1.66 25.26
C SER A 388 32.94 -2.73 26.35
N ASN A 389 31.86 -2.80 27.13
CA ASN A 389 31.65 -3.86 28.10
C ASN A 389 31.26 -5.17 27.38
N LYS A 390 32.04 -6.23 27.59
CA LYS A 390 31.83 -7.54 26.93
C LYS A 390 30.47 -8.17 27.22
N GLU A 391 29.93 -8.01 28.43
CA GLU A 391 28.63 -8.58 28.78
C GLU A 391 27.47 -7.81 28.15
N ILE A 392 27.60 -6.48 28.04
CA ILE A 392 26.65 -5.63 27.30
C ILE A 392 26.71 -5.96 25.81
N ALA A 393 27.91 -6.02 25.22
CA ALA A 393 28.08 -6.35 23.80
C ALA A 393 27.39 -7.66 23.43
N LYS A 394 27.54 -8.71 24.25
CA LYS A 394 26.83 -10.00 24.08
C LYS A 394 25.30 -9.88 24.08
N ILE A 395 24.73 -8.90 24.78
CA ILE A 395 23.29 -8.66 24.79
C ILE A 395 22.87 -7.91 23.52
N ILE A 396 23.59 -6.83 23.19
CA ILE A 396 23.32 -6.00 22.02
C ILE A 396 23.46 -6.81 20.71
N ASP A 397 24.47 -7.69 20.63
CA ASP A 397 24.71 -8.57 19.48
C ASP A 397 23.57 -9.58 19.22
N LYS A 398 22.70 -9.81 20.21
CA LYS A 398 21.54 -10.70 20.07
C LYS A 398 20.31 -10.00 19.48
N ILE A 399 20.32 -8.68 19.34
CA ILE A 399 19.20 -7.93 18.77
C ILE A 399 19.18 -8.17 17.25
N PRO A 400 18.16 -8.85 16.70
CA PRO A 400 18.24 -9.36 15.33
C PRO A 400 17.66 -8.42 14.28
N THR A 401 16.77 -7.49 14.64
CA THR A 401 16.10 -6.60 13.68
C THR A 401 16.01 -5.14 14.15
N PRO A 402 15.81 -4.18 13.22
CA PRO A 402 15.57 -2.77 13.58
C PRO A 402 14.35 -2.56 14.48
N ARG A 403 13.32 -3.41 14.36
CA ARG A 403 12.16 -3.34 15.23
C ARG A 403 12.50 -3.75 16.66
N ASP A 404 13.24 -4.84 16.84
CA ASP A 404 13.64 -5.30 18.16
C ASP A 404 14.59 -4.27 18.79
N LEU A 405 15.48 -3.68 17.99
CA LEU A 405 16.31 -2.56 18.40
C LEU A 405 15.48 -1.34 18.81
N HIS A 406 14.39 -1.04 18.10
CA HIS A 406 13.49 0.05 18.47
C HIS A 406 12.81 -0.20 19.82
N PHE A 407 12.29 -1.41 20.06
CA PHE A 407 11.72 -1.77 21.37
C PHE A 407 12.77 -1.74 22.47
N PHE A 408 13.94 -2.29 22.21
CA PHE A 408 15.08 -2.22 23.13
C PHE A 408 15.40 -0.77 23.48
N MET A 409 15.50 0.12 22.49
CA MET A 409 15.78 1.54 22.72
C MET A 409 14.69 2.23 23.54
N GLN A 410 13.41 1.88 23.32
CA GLN A 410 12.31 2.41 24.12
C GLN A 410 12.43 2.01 25.60
N ASP A 411 12.67 0.73 25.85
CA ASP A 411 12.78 0.19 27.20
C ASP A 411 14.08 0.64 27.88
N LEU A 412 15.17 0.76 27.13
CA LEU A 412 16.44 1.29 27.63
C LEU A 412 16.26 2.71 28.15
N ILE A 413 15.63 3.59 27.37
CA ILE A 413 15.36 4.97 27.78
C ILE A 413 14.48 4.99 29.03
N ARG A 414 13.46 4.11 29.12
CA ARG A 414 12.60 4.00 30.30
C ARG A 414 13.39 3.58 31.54
N GLU A 415 14.21 2.53 31.43
CA GLU A 415 15.01 2.02 32.55
C GLU A 415 16.05 3.03 33.01
N MET A 416 16.73 3.71 32.09
CA MET A 416 17.67 4.77 32.43
C MET A 416 16.99 5.97 33.10
N ASN A 417 15.73 6.28 32.73
CA ASN A 417 14.96 7.33 33.39
C ASN A 417 14.52 6.94 34.81
N ASN A 418 14.23 5.66 35.06
CA ASN A 418 13.95 5.16 36.41
C ASN A 418 15.18 5.33 37.34
N ASP A 419 16.39 5.25 36.77
CA ASP A 419 17.66 5.42 37.48
C ASP A 419 18.14 6.89 37.55
N ALA A 420 17.48 7.82 36.85
CA ALA A 420 17.96 9.19 36.60
C ALA A 420 18.11 10.06 37.86
N ASN A 421 17.62 9.63 39.03
CA ASN A 421 17.94 10.27 40.30
C ASN A 421 19.44 10.15 40.68
N ASN A 422 20.23 9.30 40.00
CA ASN A 422 21.63 9.01 40.34
C ASN A 422 22.64 9.09 39.17
N VAL A 423 22.24 9.44 37.94
CA VAL A 423 23.13 9.36 36.76
C VAL A 423 23.75 10.72 36.45
N LYS A 424 25.06 10.86 36.70
CA LYS A 424 25.88 12.00 36.22
C LYS A 424 26.16 11.87 34.71
N GLN A 425 26.29 13.00 34.03
CA GLN A 425 26.63 13.06 32.61
C GLN A 425 27.99 12.41 32.29
N PRO A 426 28.15 11.80 31.10
CA PRO A 426 27.11 11.56 30.08
C PRO A 426 26.12 10.45 30.47
N PHE A 427 24.91 10.51 29.90
CA PHE A 427 23.83 9.54 30.13
C PHE A 427 24.20 8.20 29.49
N ILE A 428 24.88 7.33 30.27
CA ILE A 428 25.35 6.01 29.85
C ILE A 428 24.60 4.94 30.63
N ALA A 429 24.10 3.93 29.92
CA ALA A 429 23.40 2.81 30.51
C ALA A 429 24.34 1.91 31.31
N ASN A 430 23.90 1.47 32.49
CA ASN A 430 24.57 0.41 33.21
C ASN A 430 24.10 -0.98 32.70
N LEU A 431 24.78 -2.05 33.14
CA LEU A 431 24.46 -3.42 32.71
C LEU A 431 23.02 -3.82 33.06
N ASP A 432 22.48 -3.35 34.18
CA ASP A 432 21.14 -3.70 34.63
C ASP A 432 20.07 -3.01 33.77
N ASN A 433 20.29 -1.75 33.35
CA ASN A 433 19.41 -1.08 32.38
C ASN A 433 19.35 -1.87 31.07
N VAL A 434 20.52 -2.27 30.55
CA VAL A 434 20.61 -3.01 29.28
C VAL A 434 19.95 -4.39 29.37
N LYS A 435 20.17 -5.13 30.46
CA LYS A 435 19.53 -6.44 30.68
C LYS A 435 18.01 -6.34 30.76
N LYS A 436 17.50 -5.46 31.62
CA LYS A 436 16.04 -5.27 31.80
C LYS A 436 15.38 -4.83 30.50
N ALA A 437 15.96 -3.84 29.81
CA ALA A 437 15.45 -3.38 28.53
C ALA A 437 15.42 -4.48 27.47
N PHE A 438 16.46 -5.33 27.42
CA PHE A 438 16.48 -6.47 26.50
C PHE A 438 15.39 -7.50 26.82
N ASP A 439 15.21 -7.88 28.09
CA ASP A 439 14.21 -8.86 28.50
C ASP A 439 12.77 -8.38 28.25
N GLU A 440 12.50 -7.10 28.51
CA GLU A 440 11.20 -6.47 28.26
C GLU A 440 10.91 -6.33 26.76
N SER A 441 11.91 -5.91 25.98
CA SER A 441 11.78 -5.79 24.52
C SER A 441 11.53 -7.13 23.84
N LYS A 442 12.14 -8.21 24.35
CA LYS A 442 11.91 -9.58 23.87
C LYS A 442 10.46 -10.01 24.08
N THR A 443 9.89 -9.68 25.23
CA THR A 443 8.48 -9.96 25.55
C THR A 443 7.53 -9.25 24.57
N LYS A 444 7.79 -7.98 24.27
CA LYS A 444 7.02 -7.20 23.28
C LYS A 444 7.18 -7.68 21.84
N SER A 445 8.36 -8.20 21.51
CA SER A 445 8.65 -8.74 20.18
C SER A 445 7.90 -10.04 19.94
N LEU A 446 7.80 -10.89 20.97
CA LEU A 446 7.06 -12.16 20.93
C LEU A 446 5.53 -11.94 20.88
N GLN A 447 4.99 -11.02 21.67
CA GLN A 447 3.54 -10.71 21.73
C GLN A 447 2.93 -10.14 20.44
N LYS A 448 3.75 -9.75 19.47
CA LYS A 448 3.29 -9.26 18.16
C LYS A 448 3.73 -10.17 16.99
N GLN A 449 4.34 -11.32 17.31
CA GLN A 449 4.62 -12.40 16.37
C GLN A 449 3.56 -13.51 16.51
N SER A 450 3.02 -13.71 17.71
CA SER A 450 1.67 -14.27 17.96
C SER A 450 0.60 -13.24 17.58
#